data_AF-A0A9N8VIZ5-F1
#
_entry.id   AF-A0A9N8VIZ5-F1
#
_cell.length_a   1.000
_cell.length_b   1.000
_cell.length_c   1.000
_cell.angle_alpha   90.00
_cell.angle_beta   90.00
_cell.angle_gamma   90.00
#
_symmetry.space_group_name_H-M   'P 1'
#
loop_
_entity.id
_entity.type
_entity.pdbx_description
1 polymer ?
#
loop_
_entity_poly.entity_id
_entity_poly.type
_entity_poly.pdbx_seq_one_letter_code
_entity_poly.pdbx_strand_id
1 'polypeptide(L)'
;MAPKVVSPFEEFIPWAIRPLAKRLLRSSKKTKATTNNTTTRESFLSNPFLKFFSPSTTTKENSSFNLNVTKEFYKFSKLEDISVEYLLLICKDFTPYELISLAGTCKRLRELLMSDDASVQSIWRNSRLQHMRYLQLPPPYLLTEQEYIGLTMMERGCQFCGKRKNWVRVYWRYQVRSCYECYKPRFVSGKAPQNKNSTPETTTYLADLKNREAADRKQLRVTISQRKKRLTDILHELESETIEEDGCENLRLFKYDPKLLRQCPSYNAEWRLYDQPFTNGDESKLRKLMENEYRVLVEKLYYQSQESQELQESQ
;
A
#
# COMPACT_ATOMS: atom_id res chain seq x y z
N MET A 1 19.61 -22.31 -39.82
CA MET A 1 19.12 -21.97 -38.47
C MET A 1 20.33 -21.60 -37.63
N ALA A 2 20.56 -20.31 -37.38
CA ALA A 2 21.66 -19.88 -36.50
C ALA A 2 21.25 -20.11 -35.03
N PRO A 3 22.14 -20.63 -34.17
CA PRO A 3 21.85 -20.75 -32.75
C PRO A 3 21.74 -19.35 -32.13
N LYS A 4 20.69 -19.12 -31.33
CA LYS A 4 20.55 -17.90 -30.54
C LYS A 4 21.71 -17.85 -29.55
N VAL A 5 22.62 -16.90 -29.74
CA VAL A 5 23.65 -16.55 -28.75
C VAL A 5 22.92 -15.89 -27.58
N VAL A 6 22.64 -16.69 -26.56
CA VAL A 6 22.13 -16.22 -25.27
C VAL A 6 23.27 -15.46 -24.61
N SER A 7 23.03 -14.21 -24.22
CA SER A 7 24.02 -13.39 -23.50
C SER A 7 24.40 -14.09 -22.18
N PRO A 8 25.68 -14.12 -21.78
CA PRO A 8 26.12 -14.66 -20.47
C PRO A 8 25.35 -14.07 -19.27
N PHE A 9 24.71 -12.92 -19.45
CA PHE A 9 23.89 -12.25 -18.45
C PHE A 9 22.51 -12.89 -18.25
N GLU A 10 21.91 -13.50 -19.29
CA GLU A 10 20.64 -14.22 -19.20
C GLU A 10 20.77 -15.52 -18.37
N GLU A 11 21.98 -16.06 -18.21
CA GLU A 11 22.27 -17.18 -17.31
C GLU A 11 22.43 -16.75 -15.84
N PHE A 12 22.77 -15.49 -15.58
CA PHE A 12 22.95 -14.94 -14.22
C PHE A 12 21.62 -14.76 -13.48
N ILE A 13 20.54 -14.57 -14.23
CA ILE A 13 19.18 -14.52 -13.71
C ILE A 13 18.64 -15.95 -13.78
N PRO A 14 18.31 -16.60 -12.65
CA PRO A 14 17.66 -17.89 -12.69
C PRO A 14 16.45 -17.80 -13.62
N TRP A 15 16.43 -18.65 -14.66
CA TRP A 15 15.30 -18.96 -15.54
C TRP A 15 13.93 -19.07 -14.83
N ALA A 16 13.92 -19.24 -13.51
CA ALA A 16 12.77 -19.18 -12.62
C ALA A 16 12.12 -17.78 -12.45
N ILE A 17 12.67 -16.71 -13.04
CA ILE A 17 12.22 -15.32 -12.85
C ILE A 17 11.91 -14.67 -14.21
N ARG A 18 11.21 -15.37 -15.11
CA ARG A 18 10.26 -14.68 -15.98
C ARG A 18 8.97 -14.50 -15.18
N PRO A 19 8.38 -13.30 -15.13
CA PRO A 19 7.61 -12.85 -13.98
C PRO A 19 6.45 -13.77 -13.61
N LEU A 20 6.43 -14.21 -12.35
CA LEU A 20 5.20 -14.60 -11.66
C LEU A 20 4.18 -13.43 -11.61
N ALA A 21 4.58 -12.20 -11.99
CA ALA A 21 3.66 -11.09 -12.31
C ALA A 21 2.71 -11.41 -13.48
N LYS A 22 3.08 -12.30 -14.41
CA LYS A 22 2.16 -12.79 -15.47
C LYS A 22 1.09 -13.75 -14.93
N ARG A 23 1.23 -14.27 -13.70
CA ARG A 23 0.26 -15.21 -13.10
C ARG A 23 -1.03 -14.50 -12.64
N LEU A 24 -0.98 -13.19 -12.35
CA LEU A 24 -2.18 -12.36 -12.12
C LEU A 24 -2.85 -11.87 -13.41
N LEU A 25 -2.21 -12.09 -14.57
CA LEU A 25 -2.69 -11.57 -15.86
C LEU A 25 -3.18 -12.65 -16.83
N ARG A 26 -3.22 -13.92 -16.42
CA ARG A 26 -3.63 -15.04 -17.27
C ARG A 26 -5.16 -15.21 -17.28
N SER A 27 -5.76 -14.99 -18.44
CA SER A 27 -7.09 -15.52 -18.77
C SER A 27 -7.12 -17.03 -18.50
N SER A 28 -8.22 -17.51 -17.91
CA SER A 28 -8.54 -18.93 -17.78
C SER A 28 -8.30 -19.64 -19.11
N LYS A 29 -7.24 -20.46 -19.19
CA LYS A 29 -7.12 -21.42 -20.29
C LYS A 29 -8.12 -22.53 -19.98
N LYS A 30 -9.11 -22.70 -20.85
CA LYS A 30 -10.05 -23.82 -20.89
C LYS A 30 -9.30 -25.14 -20.76
N THR A 31 -9.31 -25.74 -19.57
CA THR A 31 -9.24 -27.19 -19.43
C THR A 31 -10.64 -27.72 -19.73
N LYS A 32 -10.76 -28.53 -20.78
CA LYS A 32 -11.95 -29.35 -21.01
C LYS A 32 -12.11 -30.29 -19.82
N ALA A 33 -13.07 -29.98 -18.96
CA ALA A 33 -13.63 -30.92 -18.01
C ALA A 33 -15.15 -30.71 -18.04
N THR A 34 -15.82 -31.68 -18.62
CA THR A 34 -17.26 -31.84 -18.68
C THR A 34 -17.80 -32.06 -17.27
N THR A 35 -18.62 -31.14 -16.77
CA THR A 35 -19.74 -31.46 -15.87
C THR A 35 -20.60 -30.21 -15.67
N ASN A 36 -21.90 -30.39 -15.92
CA ASN A 36 -22.94 -29.40 -15.77
C ASN A 36 -23.04 -28.92 -14.32
N ASN A 37 -23.25 -27.62 -14.12
CA ASN A 37 -24.17 -27.08 -13.10
C ASN A 37 -24.35 -25.57 -13.31
N THR A 38 -25.59 -25.20 -13.59
CA THR A 38 -26.10 -23.84 -13.73
C THR A 38 -25.96 -23.12 -12.39
N THR A 39 -25.12 -22.10 -12.30
CA THR A 39 -25.08 -21.19 -11.15
C THR A 39 -25.21 -19.77 -11.67
N THR A 40 -26.24 -19.08 -11.17
CA THR A 40 -26.71 -17.77 -11.57
C THR A 40 -25.69 -16.65 -11.32
N ARG A 41 -25.84 -15.59 -12.13
CA ARG A 41 -24.98 -14.41 -12.28
C ARG A 41 -24.93 -13.47 -11.05
N GLU A 42 -25.37 -13.94 -9.88
CA GLU A 42 -25.56 -13.13 -8.68
C GLU A 42 -24.45 -13.29 -7.63
N SER A 43 -23.57 -14.28 -7.76
CA SER A 43 -22.48 -14.51 -6.79
C SER A 43 -21.20 -13.70 -7.04
N PHE A 44 -21.11 -12.94 -8.14
CA PHE A 44 -19.96 -12.08 -8.46
C PHE A 44 -20.08 -10.65 -7.93
N LEU A 45 -21.26 -10.25 -7.43
CA LEU A 45 -21.51 -8.90 -6.90
C LEU A 45 -21.37 -8.78 -5.38
N SER A 46 -20.99 -9.86 -4.68
CA SER A 46 -20.74 -9.84 -3.22
C SER A 46 -19.35 -9.32 -2.86
N ASN A 47 -18.82 -8.35 -3.61
CA ASN A 47 -17.57 -7.67 -3.26
C ASN A 47 -17.92 -6.39 -2.46
N PRO A 48 -17.58 -6.30 -1.17
CA PRO A 48 -18.08 -5.24 -0.27
C PRO A 48 -17.61 -3.81 -0.62
N PHE A 49 -16.78 -3.64 -1.65
CA PHE A 49 -16.24 -2.34 -2.07
C PHE A 49 -17.11 -1.56 -3.08
N LEU A 50 -18.08 -2.20 -3.76
CA LEU A 50 -18.90 -1.51 -4.77
C LEU A 50 -20.10 -0.74 -4.21
N LYS A 51 -20.36 -0.81 -2.89
CA LYS A 51 -21.46 -0.07 -2.24
C LYS A 51 -21.14 1.41 -1.95
N PHE A 52 -19.90 1.86 -2.15
CA PHE A 52 -19.49 3.23 -1.82
C PHE A 52 -19.69 4.25 -2.95
N PHE A 53 -19.99 3.81 -4.17
CA PHE A 53 -20.16 4.69 -5.33
C PHE A 53 -21.56 4.51 -5.94
N SER A 54 -22.59 4.84 -5.15
CA SER A 54 -23.90 5.15 -5.71
C SER A 54 -24.07 6.67 -5.63
N PRO A 55 -24.08 7.41 -6.75
CA PRO A 55 -24.28 8.84 -6.72
C PRO A 55 -25.73 9.14 -6.32
N SER A 56 -25.92 9.84 -5.20
CA SER A 56 -27.16 10.55 -4.92
C SER A 56 -27.30 11.71 -5.91
N THR A 57 -28.40 11.72 -6.64
CA THR A 57 -28.82 12.80 -7.55
C THR A 57 -29.06 14.12 -6.80
N THR A 58 -28.85 15.24 -7.52
CA THR A 58 -29.05 16.68 -7.23
C THR A 58 -27.75 17.41 -6.85
N THR A 59 -27.39 18.59 -7.39
CA THR A 59 -28.21 19.79 -7.65
C THR A 59 -27.52 20.70 -8.71
N LYS A 60 -28.32 21.53 -9.40
CA LYS A 60 -27.92 22.53 -10.40
C LYS A 60 -27.25 23.74 -9.74
N GLU A 61 -26.16 24.24 -10.29
CA GLU A 61 -25.78 25.66 -10.17
C GLU A 61 -25.21 26.18 -11.49
N ASN A 62 -25.78 27.30 -11.92
CA ASN A 62 -25.30 28.11 -13.03
C ASN A 62 -24.26 29.10 -12.49
N SER A 63 -23.12 29.24 -13.15
CA SER A 63 -22.44 30.53 -13.19
C SER A 63 -21.76 30.73 -14.54
N SER A 64 -22.10 31.86 -15.14
CA SER A 64 -21.71 32.34 -16.45
C SER A 64 -20.36 33.05 -16.39
N PHE A 65 -19.37 32.53 -17.11
CA PHE A 65 -18.24 33.33 -17.59
C PHE A 65 -17.98 33.01 -19.06
N ASN A 66 -18.33 33.97 -19.91
CA ASN A 66 -18.12 33.96 -21.35
C ASN A 66 -16.64 34.22 -21.68
N LEU A 67 -15.97 33.17 -22.15
CA LEU A 67 -14.84 33.27 -23.05
C LEU A 67 -15.21 32.42 -24.26
N ASN A 68 -15.47 33.08 -25.39
CA ASN A 68 -15.79 32.46 -26.68
C ASN A 68 -14.57 31.73 -27.25
N VAL A 69 -14.20 30.63 -26.60
CA VAL A 69 -13.60 29.49 -27.25
C VAL A 69 -14.77 28.57 -27.50
N THR A 70 -15.18 28.37 -28.76
CA THR A 70 -16.09 27.28 -29.10
C THR A 70 -15.36 25.98 -28.81
N LYS A 71 -15.39 25.55 -27.54
CA LYS A 71 -14.97 24.21 -27.14
C LYS A 71 -15.96 23.27 -27.81
N GLU A 72 -15.57 22.76 -28.97
CA GLU A 72 -16.21 21.56 -29.52
C GLU A 72 -16.01 20.46 -28.49
N PHE A 73 -17.04 20.20 -27.70
CA PHE A 73 -17.04 19.06 -26.79
C PHE A 73 -17.22 17.81 -27.64
N TYR A 74 -16.12 17.09 -27.87
CA TYR A 74 -16.18 15.77 -28.49
C TYR A 74 -16.98 14.83 -27.59
N LYS A 75 -18.19 14.47 -28.02
CA LYS A 75 -19.03 13.50 -27.35
C LYS A 75 -18.73 12.12 -27.92
N PHE A 76 -18.02 11.31 -27.15
CA PHE A 76 -17.80 9.90 -27.47
C PHE A 76 -18.95 9.08 -26.89
N SER A 77 -19.59 8.26 -27.72
CA SER A 77 -20.68 7.39 -27.28
C SER A 77 -20.12 6.06 -26.73
N LYS A 78 -18.97 5.64 -27.24
CA LYS A 78 -18.25 4.46 -26.79
C LYS A 78 -16.79 4.79 -26.53
N LEU A 79 -16.16 4.02 -25.64
CA LEU A 79 -14.73 4.10 -25.41
C LEU A 79 -13.93 3.77 -26.68
N GLU A 80 -14.51 2.98 -27.59
CA GLU A 80 -13.84 2.64 -28.83
C GLU A 80 -13.56 3.86 -29.73
N ASP A 81 -14.39 4.89 -29.62
CA ASP A 81 -14.38 6.08 -30.46
C ASP A 81 -13.26 7.06 -30.07
N ILE A 82 -12.66 6.89 -28.88
CA ILE A 82 -11.57 7.74 -28.39
C ILE A 82 -10.26 7.26 -29.00
N SER A 83 -9.45 8.15 -29.57
CA SER A 83 -8.11 7.78 -30.07
C SER A 83 -7.20 7.35 -28.91
N VAL A 84 -6.17 6.56 -29.23
CA VAL A 84 -5.17 6.14 -28.24
C VAL A 84 -4.45 7.34 -27.63
N GLU A 85 -4.17 8.39 -28.41
CA GLU A 85 -3.49 9.60 -27.93
C GLU A 85 -4.31 10.34 -26.86
N TYR A 86 -5.62 10.49 -27.06
CA TYR A 86 -6.49 11.10 -26.05
C TYR A 86 -6.62 10.23 -24.79
N LEU A 87 -6.68 8.90 -24.94
CA LEU A 87 -6.68 8.00 -23.79
C LEU A 87 -5.39 8.14 -22.97
N LEU A 88 -4.23 8.22 -23.63
CA LEU A 88 -2.94 8.45 -22.97
C LEU A 88 -2.87 9.82 -22.28
N LEU A 89 -3.45 10.86 -22.91
CA LEU A 89 -3.52 12.19 -22.32
C LEU A 89 -4.38 12.21 -21.04
N ILE A 90 -5.53 11.54 -21.06
CA ILE A 90 -6.41 11.40 -19.87
C ILE A 90 -5.67 10.67 -18.74
N CYS A 91 -4.94 9.60 -19.08
CA CYS A 91 -4.27 8.77 -18.09
C CYS A 91 -3.00 9.40 -17.48
N LYS A 92 -2.48 10.50 -18.06
CA LYS A 92 -1.20 11.11 -17.67
C LYS A 92 -1.14 11.49 -16.19
N ASP A 93 -2.25 11.95 -15.63
CA ASP A 93 -2.33 12.49 -14.27
C ASP A 93 -2.94 11.49 -13.27
N PHE A 94 -3.14 10.23 -13.68
CA PHE A 94 -3.73 9.21 -12.82
C PHE A 94 -2.71 8.66 -11.84
N THR A 95 -3.16 8.34 -10.64
CA THR A 95 -2.37 7.56 -9.68
C THR A 95 -2.13 6.14 -10.19
N PRO A 96 -1.09 5.44 -9.71
CA PRO A 96 -0.85 4.07 -10.16
C PRO A 96 -2.02 3.13 -9.86
N TYR A 97 -2.74 3.38 -8.77
CA TYR A 97 -3.94 2.61 -8.42
C TYR A 97 -5.08 2.80 -9.44
N GLU A 98 -5.31 4.03 -9.89
CA GLU A 98 -6.31 4.35 -10.91
C GLU A 98 -5.93 3.75 -12.26
N LEU A 99 -4.65 3.80 -12.64
CA LEU A 99 -4.15 3.17 -13.87
C LEU A 99 -4.39 1.66 -13.88
N ILE A 100 -4.08 0.93 -12.79
CA ILE A 100 -4.40 -0.51 -12.73
C ILE A 100 -5.92 -0.73 -12.75
N SER A 101 -6.69 0.06 -11.99
CA SER A 101 -8.14 -0.09 -11.93
C SER A 101 -8.75 0.10 -13.31
N LEU A 102 -8.29 1.11 -14.06
CA LEU A 102 -8.68 1.39 -15.43
C LEU A 102 -8.29 0.24 -16.38
N ALA A 103 -7.06 -0.27 -16.27
CA ALA A 103 -6.60 -1.46 -17.01
C ALA A 103 -7.40 -2.73 -16.68
N GLY A 104 -8.11 -2.77 -15.55
CA GLY A 104 -9.00 -3.86 -15.15
C GLY A 104 -10.40 -3.79 -15.76
N THR A 105 -10.81 -2.65 -16.33
CA THR A 105 -12.21 -2.43 -16.77
C THR A 105 -12.55 -3.12 -18.09
N CYS A 106 -11.66 -3.07 -19.10
CA CYS A 106 -11.88 -3.69 -20.39
C CYS A 106 -10.58 -4.18 -21.04
N LYS A 107 -10.68 -5.09 -22.02
CA LYS A 107 -9.52 -5.69 -22.69
C LYS A 107 -8.67 -4.65 -23.42
N ARG A 108 -9.31 -3.69 -24.10
CA ARG A 108 -8.62 -2.63 -24.86
C ARG A 108 -7.76 -1.75 -23.95
N LEU A 109 -8.32 -1.27 -22.83
CA LEU A 109 -7.56 -0.47 -21.86
C LEU A 109 -6.45 -1.27 -21.20
N ARG A 110 -6.67 -2.56 -20.95
CA ARG A 110 -5.65 -3.45 -20.45
C ARG A 110 -4.47 -3.57 -21.41
N GLU A 111 -4.75 -3.84 -22.69
CA GLU A 111 -3.72 -3.98 -23.72
C GLU A 111 -2.95 -2.68 -23.90
N LEU A 112 -3.64 -1.54 -23.86
CA LEU A 112 -3.01 -0.22 -23.95
C LEU A 112 -2.15 0.09 -22.72
N LEU A 113 -2.71 0.04 -21.51
CA LEU A 113 -2.03 0.49 -20.30
C LEU A 113 -0.96 -0.49 -19.80
N MET A 114 -1.04 -1.76 -20.18
CA MET A 114 -0.06 -2.77 -19.82
C MET A 114 0.96 -3.04 -20.94
N SER A 115 1.04 -2.19 -21.95
CA SER A 115 2.04 -2.32 -23.01
C SER A 115 3.43 -1.84 -22.56
N ASP A 116 4.44 -2.32 -23.27
CA ASP A 116 5.84 -1.92 -23.08
C ASP A 116 6.20 -0.66 -23.90
N ASP A 117 5.20 0.01 -24.49
CA ASP A 117 5.39 1.18 -25.33
C ASP A 117 5.96 2.35 -24.52
N ALA A 118 6.88 3.10 -25.13
CA ALA A 118 7.57 4.20 -24.44
C ALA A 118 6.62 5.28 -23.89
N SER A 119 5.53 5.57 -24.62
CA SER A 119 4.50 6.53 -24.17
C SER A 119 3.79 6.03 -22.92
N VAL A 120 3.43 4.75 -22.88
CA VAL A 120 2.77 4.09 -21.75
C VAL A 120 3.72 4.02 -20.55
N GLN A 121 4.98 3.61 -20.76
CA GLN A 121 6.01 3.63 -19.73
C GLN A 121 6.20 5.03 -19.13
N SER A 122 6.09 6.09 -19.94
CA SER A 122 6.20 7.46 -19.44
C SER A 122 5.03 7.87 -18.53
N ILE A 123 3.81 7.41 -18.83
CA ILE A 123 2.64 7.62 -17.94
C ILE A 123 2.88 6.96 -16.59
N TRP A 124 3.27 5.68 -16.60
CA TRP A 124 3.55 4.95 -15.35
C TRP A 124 4.69 5.56 -14.55
N ARG A 125 5.76 6.00 -15.23
CA ARG A 125 6.88 6.71 -14.61
C ARG A 125 6.43 8.01 -13.95
N ASN A 126 5.68 8.84 -14.67
CA ASN A 126 5.21 10.13 -14.16
C ASN A 126 4.30 9.92 -12.95
N SER A 127 3.34 9.00 -13.08
CA SER A 127 2.45 8.60 -12.00
C SER A 127 3.20 8.12 -10.76
N ARG A 128 4.21 7.25 -10.93
CA ARG A 128 5.08 6.80 -9.83
C ARG A 128 5.82 7.96 -9.18
N LEU A 129 6.48 8.81 -9.96
CA LEU A 129 7.28 9.91 -9.41
C LEU A 129 6.42 10.91 -8.65
N GLN A 130 5.22 11.24 -9.16
CA GLN A 130 4.29 12.18 -8.55
C GLN A 130 3.62 11.62 -7.28
N HIS A 131 3.18 10.37 -7.30
CA HIS A 131 2.32 9.82 -6.23
C HIS A 131 3.04 8.87 -5.27
N MET A 132 4.20 8.33 -5.64
CA MET A 132 4.96 7.37 -4.83
C MET A 132 6.27 7.97 -4.34
N ARG A 133 6.19 8.86 -3.35
CA ARG A 133 7.37 9.52 -2.73
C ARG A 133 8.45 8.55 -2.25
N TYR A 134 8.08 7.31 -1.96
CA TYR A 134 9.00 6.27 -1.54
C TYR A 134 9.70 5.53 -2.69
N LEU A 135 9.13 5.56 -3.89
CA LEU A 135 9.60 4.78 -5.03
C LEU A 135 10.16 5.70 -6.11
N GLN A 136 11.21 6.44 -5.79
CA GLN A 136 11.77 7.46 -6.67
C GLN A 136 12.85 6.93 -7.63
N LEU A 137 13.56 5.87 -7.22
CA LEU A 137 14.54 5.22 -8.09
C LEU A 137 13.86 4.61 -9.33
N PRO A 138 14.50 4.64 -10.52
CA PRO A 138 13.95 4.03 -11.74
C PRO A 138 13.77 2.52 -11.54
N PRO A 139 13.01 1.80 -12.38
CA PRO A 139 12.95 0.35 -12.34
C PRO A 139 14.35 -0.29 -12.44
N PRO A 140 14.63 -1.40 -11.72
CA PRO A 140 15.82 -2.20 -11.94
C PRO A 140 15.87 -2.76 -13.38
N TYR A 141 17.05 -3.17 -13.82
CA TYR A 141 17.23 -3.79 -15.14
C TYR A 141 16.22 -4.93 -15.38
N LEU A 142 15.58 -4.93 -16.56
CA LEU A 142 14.55 -5.87 -17.03
C LEU A 142 13.16 -5.75 -16.38
N LEU A 143 12.91 -4.74 -15.54
CA LEU A 143 11.56 -4.46 -15.05
C LEU A 143 10.95 -3.27 -15.78
N THR A 144 9.69 -3.41 -16.16
CA THR A 144 8.88 -2.28 -16.62
C THR A 144 8.41 -1.43 -15.43
N GLU A 145 7.93 -0.21 -15.69
CA GLU A 145 7.35 0.62 -14.64
C GLU A 145 6.13 -0.07 -13.99
N GLN A 146 5.30 -0.78 -14.78
CA GLN A 146 4.15 -1.52 -14.25
C GLN A 146 4.57 -2.66 -13.31
N GLU A 147 5.60 -3.43 -13.68
CA GLU A 147 6.08 -4.53 -12.85
C GLU A 147 6.73 -4.01 -11.57
N TYR A 148 7.49 -2.93 -11.67
CA TYR A 148 8.13 -2.27 -10.55
C TYR A 148 7.13 -1.70 -9.54
N ILE A 149 6.08 -1.05 -10.03
CA ILE A 149 4.94 -0.58 -9.21
C ILE A 149 4.17 -1.78 -8.65
N GLY A 150 3.96 -2.82 -9.46
CA GLY A 150 3.29 -4.06 -9.08
C GLY A 150 3.90 -4.72 -7.84
N LEU A 151 5.22 -4.89 -7.85
CA LEU A 151 6.00 -5.50 -6.76
C LEU A 151 5.92 -4.71 -5.46
N THR A 152 5.70 -3.39 -5.53
CA THR A 152 5.76 -2.49 -4.37
C THR A 152 4.37 -2.14 -3.82
N MET A 153 3.37 -1.93 -4.68
CA MET A 153 2.02 -1.53 -4.29
C MET A 153 1.02 -2.68 -4.14
N MET A 154 1.02 -3.64 -5.08
CA MET A 154 -0.20 -4.38 -5.37
C MET A 154 -0.31 -5.70 -4.61
N GLU A 155 0.82 -6.33 -4.31
CA GLU A 155 0.82 -7.62 -3.67
C GLU A 155 0.65 -7.45 -2.16
N ARG A 156 -0.60 -7.49 -1.69
CA ARG A 156 -0.90 -7.58 -0.26
C ARG A 156 -0.56 -8.98 0.25
N GLY A 157 0.72 -9.31 0.32
CA GLY A 157 1.22 -10.58 0.83
C GLY A 157 2.49 -11.07 0.13
N CYS A 158 2.94 -12.26 0.51
CA CYS A 158 4.05 -12.96 -0.14
C CYS A 158 3.57 -13.63 -1.44
N GLN A 159 4.31 -13.48 -2.54
CA GLN A 159 4.01 -14.12 -3.83
C GLN A 159 3.93 -15.65 -3.79
N PHE A 160 4.61 -16.27 -2.83
CA PHE A 160 4.69 -17.72 -2.73
C PHE A 160 3.59 -18.31 -1.86
N CYS A 161 3.36 -17.76 -0.67
CA CYS A 161 2.37 -18.31 0.27
C CYS A 161 1.06 -17.52 0.32
N GLY A 162 0.96 -16.37 -0.35
CA GLY A 162 -0.22 -15.49 -0.35
C GLY A 162 -0.50 -14.77 0.97
N LYS A 163 0.14 -15.18 2.08
CA LYS A 163 -0.11 -14.62 3.41
C LYS A 163 0.36 -13.18 3.52
N ARG A 164 -0.48 -12.34 4.13
CA ARG A 164 -0.14 -10.99 4.60
C ARG A 164 0.63 -11.15 5.91
N LYS A 165 1.96 -11.05 5.84
CA LYS A 165 2.84 -11.05 7.00
C LYS A 165 3.52 -9.69 7.12
N ASN A 166 3.83 -9.26 8.33
CA ASN A 166 4.42 -7.94 8.58
C ASN A 166 5.84 -7.84 7.98
N TRP A 167 6.56 -8.96 7.88
CA TRP A 167 7.93 -9.04 7.35
C TRP A 167 8.00 -9.41 5.86
N VAL A 168 6.96 -9.12 5.08
CA VAL A 168 7.03 -9.28 3.62
C VAL A 168 7.70 -8.06 3.01
N ARG A 169 8.75 -8.29 2.22
CA ARG A 169 9.48 -7.24 1.49
C ARG A 169 9.81 -7.67 0.07
N VAL A 170 10.23 -6.71 -0.75
CA VAL A 170 10.79 -6.98 -2.07
C VAL A 170 12.25 -7.39 -1.91
N TYR A 171 12.62 -8.52 -2.49
CA TYR A 171 14.00 -8.97 -2.61
C TYR A 171 14.48 -8.63 -4.01
N TRP A 172 15.03 -7.41 -4.16
CA TRP A 172 15.39 -6.82 -5.47
C TRP A 172 16.28 -7.70 -6.33
N ARG A 173 17.23 -8.43 -5.72
CA ARG A 173 18.10 -9.38 -6.42
C ARG A 173 17.34 -10.42 -7.25
N TYR A 174 16.15 -10.81 -6.78
CA TYR A 174 15.30 -11.80 -7.43
C TYR A 174 13.99 -11.20 -7.92
N GLN A 175 13.80 -9.88 -7.79
CA GLN A 175 12.59 -9.15 -8.20
C GLN A 175 11.28 -9.82 -7.71
N VAL A 176 11.29 -10.33 -6.47
CA VAL A 176 10.14 -11.00 -5.85
C VAL A 176 9.75 -10.38 -4.53
N ARG A 177 8.45 -10.32 -4.25
CA ARG A 177 7.90 -9.90 -2.96
C ARG A 177 7.62 -11.14 -2.09
N SER A 178 8.40 -11.34 -1.03
CA SER A 178 8.35 -12.58 -0.26
C SER A 178 8.46 -12.36 1.26
N CYS A 179 7.88 -13.27 2.03
CA CYS A 179 8.26 -13.44 3.43
C CYS A 179 9.61 -14.18 3.50
N TYR A 180 10.35 -14.00 4.59
CA TYR A 180 11.66 -14.61 4.77
C TYR A 180 11.62 -16.16 4.74
N GLU A 181 10.59 -16.77 5.34
CA GLU A 181 10.38 -18.22 5.34
C GLU A 181 10.24 -18.81 3.93
N CYS A 182 9.60 -18.10 3.00
CA CYS A 182 9.50 -18.57 1.62
C CYS A 182 10.77 -18.25 0.82
N TYR A 183 11.45 -17.15 1.15
CA TYR A 183 12.64 -16.70 0.46
C TYR A 183 13.86 -17.59 0.74
N LYS A 184 14.17 -17.83 2.02
CA LYS A 184 15.36 -18.57 2.45
C LYS A 184 15.54 -19.93 1.77
N PRO A 185 14.55 -20.86 1.79
CA PRO A 185 14.72 -22.17 1.17
C PRO A 185 14.84 -22.12 -0.36
N ARG A 186 14.33 -21.07 -1.01
CA ARG A 186 14.33 -20.94 -2.48
C ARG A 186 15.59 -20.31 -3.03
N PHE A 187 16.12 -19.32 -2.32
CA PHE A 187 17.15 -18.42 -2.86
C PHE A 187 18.45 -18.43 -2.06
N VAL A 188 18.44 -18.92 -0.82
CA VAL A 188 19.60 -18.89 0.10
C VAL A 188 20.11 -20.30 0.43
N SER A 189 19.23 -21.29 0.50
CA SER A 189 19.59 -22.66 0.92
C SER A 189 20.25 -23.53 -0.16
N GLY A 190 20.39 -23.04 -1.38
CA GLY A 190 21.19 -23.70 -2.43
C GLY A 190 22.60 -23.12 -2.47
N LYS A 191 23.61 -23.95 -2.75
CA LYS A 191 24.95 -23.45 -3.15
C LYS A 191 24.75 -22.57 -4.39
N ALA A 192 24.70 -21.24 -4.20
CA ALA A 192 24.60 -20.32 -5.32
C ALA A 192 25.79 -20.62 -6.25
N PRO A 193 25.57 -20.82 -7.56
CA PRO A 193 26.69 -20.99 -8.48
C PRO A 193 27.56 -19.73 -8.36
N GLN A 194 28.77 -19.93 -7.84
CA GLN A 194 29.83 -18.92 -7.75
C GLN A 194 30.30 -18.65 -9.17
N ASN A 195 29.57 -17.82 -9.92
CA ASN A 195 30.04 -17.40 -11.23
C ASN A 195 31.15 -16.36 -11.01
N LYS A 196 32.39 -16.78 -11.25
CA LYS A 196 33.60 -15.96 -11.05
C LYS A 196 33.81 -14.92 -12.17
N ASN A 197 32.93 -14.88 -13.16
CA ASN A 197 33.05 -13.99 -14.30
C ASN A 197 32.21 -12.72 -14.06
N SER A 198 32.80 -11.73 -13.35
CA SER A 198 32.19 -10.42 -13.17
C SER A 198 32.26 -9.62 -14.47
N THR A 199 31.17 -9.58 -15.25
CA THR A 199 31.08 -8.58 -16.32
C THR A 199 30.87 -7.19 -15.72
N PRO A 200 31.25 -6.11 -16.43
CA PRO A 200 30.97 -4.73 -16.00
C PRO A 200 29.48 -4.50 -15.74
N GLU A 201 28.61 -5.07 -16.59
CA GLU A 201 27.15 -5.01 -16.46
C GLU A 201 26.66 -5.66 -15.15
N THR A 202 27.29 -6.77 -14.73
CA THR A 202 26.98 -7.46 -13.47
C THR A 202 27.33 -6.58 -12.28
N THR A 203 28.46 -5.89 -12.36
CA THR A 203 28.93 -4.99 -11.31
C THR A 203 28.00 -3.79 -11.16
N THR A 204 27.59 -3.17 -12.27
CA THR A 204 26.62 -2.07 -12.29
C THR A 204 25.27 -2.49 -11.72
N TYR A 205 24.76 -3.66 -12.12
CA TYR A 205 23.50 -4.19 -11.59
C TYR A 205 23.56 -4.47 -10.08
N LEU A 206 24.65 -5.09 -9.59
CA LEU A 206 24.83 -5.34 -8.16
C LEU A 206 24.96 -4.03 -7.35
N ALA A 207 25.60 -3.00 -7.92
CA ALA A 207 25.66 -1.68 -7.30
C ALA A 207 24.28 -1.02 -7.21
N ASP A 208 23.47 -1.09 -8.28
CA ASP A 208 22.07 -0.61 -8.28
C ASP A 208 21.23 -1.32 -7.22
N LEU A 209 21.33 -2.65 -7.12
CA LEU A 209 20.65 -3.43 -6.07
C LEU A 209 21.05 -2.98 -4.66
N LYS A 210 22.36 -2.78 -4.41
CA LYS A 210 22.87 -2.32 -3.11
C LYS A 210 22.33 -0.92 -2.77
N ASN A 211 22.27 -0.03 -3.77
CA ASN A 211 21.72 1.32 -3.61
C ASN A 211 20.23 1.29 -3.27
N ARG A 212 19.45 0.40 -3.89
CA ARG A 212 18.02 0.20 -3.58
C ARG A 212 17.80 -0.31 -2.17
N GLU A 213 18.55 -1.34 -1.76
CA GLU A 213 18.45 -1.84 -0.40
C GLU A 213 18.86 -0.79 0.64
N ALA A 214 19.79 0.11 0.30
CA ALA A 214 20.14 1.24 1.15
C ALA A 214 19.02 2.29 1.19
N ALA A 215 18.39 2.59 0.05
CA ALA A 215 17.25 3.50 -0.05
C ALA A 215 16.05 2.99 0.74
N ASP A 216 15.67 1.71 0.59
CA ASP A 216 14.60 1.07 1.36
C ASP A 216 14.87 1.14 2.87
N ARG A 217 16.11 0.88 3.28
CA ARG A 217 16.53 1.01 4.70
C ARG A 217 16.44 2.44 5.20
N LYS A 218 16.86 3.43 4.39
CA LYS A 218 16.77 4.85 4.74
C LYS A 218 15.30 5.26 4.89
N GLN A 219 14.46 4.86 3.94
CA GLN A 219 13.03 5.14 3.98
C GLN A 219 12.38 4.51 5.21
N LEU A 220 12.68 3.23 5.51
CA LEU A 220 12.17 2.57 6.70
C LEU A 220 12.53 3.34 7.98
N ARG A 221 13.76 3.85 8.09
CA ARG A 221 14.18 4.70 9.22
C ARG A 221 13.37 6.00 9.30
N VAL A 222 13.13 6.66 8.17
CA VAL A 222 12.29 7.87 8.11
C VAL A 222 10.86 7.56 8.56
N THR A 223 10.27 6.47 8.06
CA THR A 223 8.92 6.06 8.44
C THR A 223 8.84 5.73 9.94
N ILE A 224 9.81 4.98 10.49
CA ILE A 224 9.89 4.70 11.93
C ILE A 224 10.00 6.00 12.74
N SER A 225 10.84 6.94 12.30
CA SER A 225 11.01 8.23 12.98
C SER A 225 9.72 9.05 12.97
N GLN A 226 9.03 9.11 11.84
CA GLN A 226 7.75 9.80 11.71
C GLN A 226 6.67 9.17 12.60
N ARG A 227 6.64 7.83 12.73
CA ARG A 227 5.73 7.14 13.67
C ARG A 227 6.00 7.49 15.11
N LYS A 228 7.28 7.43 15.54
CA LYS A 228 7.66 7.80 16.91
C LYS A 228 7.22 9.23 17.22
N LYS A 229 7.40 10.14 16.28
CA LYS A 229 6.91 11.51 16.40
C LYS A 229 5.39 11.55 16.53
N ARG A 230 4.63 10.96 15.60
CA ARG A 230 3.15 11.00 15.64
C ARG A 230 2.56 10.36 16.90
N LEU A 231 3.14 9.26 17.38
CA LEU A 231 2.74 8.65 18.66
C LEU A 231 2.98 9.61 19.83
N THR A 232 4.13 10.30 19.84
CA THR A 232 4.43 11.32 20.86
C THR A 232 3.43 12.48 20.78
N ASP A 233 3.11 12.92 19.56
CA ASP A 233 2.12 13.98 19.34
C ASP A 233 0.73 13.57 19.85
N ILE A 234 0.28 12.34 19.58
CA ILE A 234 -1.01 11.81 20.09
C ILE A 234 -1.05 11.77 21.61
N LEU A 235 0.04 11.32 22.26
CA LEU A 235 0.12 11.29 23.72
C LEU A 235 0.05 12.70 24.31
N HIS A 236 0.74 13.66 23.70
CA HIS A 236 0.66 15.06 24.10
C HIS A 236 -0.75 15.62 23.90
N GLU A 237 -1.41 15.33 22.77
CA GLU A 237 -2.78 15.73 22.49
C GLU A 237 -3.75 15.18 23.57
N LEU A 238 -3.61 13.90 23.94
CA LEU A 238 -4.41 13.28 25.01
C LEU A 238 -4.14 13.92 26.39
N GLU A 239 -2.87 14.17 26.75
CA GLU A 239 -2.52 14.84 28.02
C GLU A 239 -3.08 16.27 28.10
N SER A 240 -3.30 16.92 26.95
CA SER A 240 -3.86 18.28 26.86
C SER A 240 -5.37 18.34 26.59
N GLU A 241 -6.05 17.18 26.43
CA GLU A 241 -7.47 17.14 26.07
C GLU A 241 -8.32 17.65 27.24
N THR A 242 -9.15 18.67 27.00
CA THR A 242 -10.04 19.27 27.99
C THR A 242 -11.50 18.96 27.69
N ILE A 243 -12.34 18.89 28.72
CA ILE A 243 -13.79 18.77 28.60
C ILE A 243 -14.36 20.19 28.60
N GLU A 244 -15.08 20.57 27.54
CA GLU A 244 -15.92 21.77 27.53
C GLU A 244 -17.28 21.38 28.12
N GLU A 245 -17.57 21.82 29.34
CA GLU A 245 -18.93 21.69 29.90
C GLU A 245 -19.78 22.87 29.41
N ASP A 246 -20.86 22.56 28.69
CA ASP A 246 -21.86 23.53 28.25
C ASP A 246 -22.44 24.26 29.47
N GLY A 247 -21.97 25.49 29.73
CA GLY A 247 -22.57 26.39 30.72
C GLY A 247 -21.65 27.05 31.77
N CYS A 248 -20.34 26.78 31.77
CA CYS A 248 -19.42 27.45 32.70
C CYS A 248 -18.14 27.96 31.99
N GLU A 249 -18.10 29.27 31.70
CA GLU A 249 -17.06 29.90 30.87
C GLU A 249 -15.61 29.88 31.43
N ASN A 250 -15.33 29.31 32.61
CA ASN A 250 -14.03 29.53 33.27
C ASN A 250 -13.31 28.32 33.92
N LEU A 251 -13.79 27.08 33.82
CA LEU A 251 -13.02 25.91 34.28
C LEU A 251 -12.73 24.93 33.14
N ARG A 252 -11.49 24.97 32.62
CA ARG A 252 -10.97 23.92 31.74
C ARG A 252 -10.58 22.71 32.58
N LEU A 253 -11.47 21.73 32.69
CA LEU A 253 -11.16 20.43 33.29
C LEU A 253 -10.44 19.55 32.27
N PHE A 254 -9.27 19.04 32.63
CA PHE A 254 -8.57 18.04 31.82
C PHE A 254 -9.38 16.74 31.81
N LYS A 255 -9.53 16.16 30.62
CA LYS A 255 -10.26 14.91 30.40
C LYS A 255 -9.55 13.71 31.03
N TYR A 256 -8.22 13.74 31.06
CA TYR A 256 -7.38 12.67 31.62
C TYR A 256 -6.40 13.24 32.65
N ASP A 257 -6.15 12.50 33.74
CA ASP A 257 -5.01 12.76 34.62
C ASP A 257 -3.72 12.26 33.94
N PRO A 258 -2.74 13.13 33.65
CA PRO A 258 -1.49 12.77 33.00
C PRO A 258 -0.70 11.67 33.73
N LYS A 259 -0.78 11.60 35.07
CA LYS A 259 -0.06 10.59 35.86
C LYS A 259 -0.65 9.20 35.68
N LEU A 260 -1.97 9.12 35.58
CA LEU A 260 -2.73 7.89 35.34
C LEU A 260 -2.59 7.44 33.88
N LEU A 261 -2.67 8.38 32.94
CA LEU A 261 -2.51 8.08 31.52
C LEU A 261 -1.15 7.43 31.20
N ARG A 262 -0.09 7.86 31.89
CA ARG A 262 1.26 7.27 31.79
C ARG A 262 1.39 5.84 32.33
N GLN A 263 0.44 5.40 33.15
CA GLN A 263 0.39 4.04 33.69
C GLN A 263 -0.33 3.07 32.74
N CYS A 264 -1.04 3.57 31.72
CA CYS A 264 -1.69 2.73 30.72
C CYS A 264 -0.64 1.86 29.99
N PRO A 265 -0.84 0.53 29.89
CA PRO A 265 0.07 -0.36 29.19
C PRO A 265 0.40 0.11 27.76
N SER A 266 -0.60 0.64 27.06
CA SER A 266 -0.45 1.12 25.68
C SER A 266 0.40 2.39 25.55
N TYR A 267 0.57 3.16 26.63
CA TYR A 267 1.41 4.37 26.65
C TYR A 267 2.88 4.04 26.34
N ASN A 268 3.36 2.89 26.84
CA ASN A 268 4.73 2.43 26.68
C ASN A 268 4.88 1.22 25.73
N ALA A 269 3.79 0.77 25.13
CA ALA A 269 3.78 -0.46 24.34
C ALA A 269 4.52 -0.37 23.00
N GLU A 270 4.86 -1.55 22.47
CA GLU A 270 5.64 -1.77 21.25
C GLU A 270 4.91 -1.42 19.94
N TRP A 271 3.80 -0.66 19.96
CA TRP A 271 3.13 -0.15 18.75
C TRP A 271 4.08 0.62 17.80
N ARG A 272 5.27 0.98 18.30
CA ARG A 272 6.44 1.50 17.58
C ARG A 272 7.03 0.55 16.51
N LEU A 273 6.62 -0.72 16.43
CA LEU A 273 7.27 -1.75 15.60
C LEU A 273 6.60 -2.11 14.25
N TYR A 274 5.45 -1.54 13.89
CA TYR A 274 4.81 -1.88 12.60
C TYR A 274 5.58 -1.32 11.41
N ASP A 275 5.70 -2.05 10.29
CA ASP A 275 6.37 -1.59 9.07
C ASP A 275 5.47 -0.79 8.10
N GLN A 276 4.20 -0.54 8.46
CA GLN A 276 3.23 0.20 7.63
C GLN A 276 2.96 1.63 8.12
N PRO A 277 2.61 2.60 7.26
CA PRO A 277 2.28 3.96 7.70
C PRO A 277 1.18 3.92 8.78
N PHE A 278 1.35 4.68 9.87
CA PHE A 278 0.36 4.78 10.94
C PHE A 278 -0.86 5.51 10.37
N THR A 279 -1.92 4.76 10.10
CA THR A 279 -3.10 5.30 9.44
C THR A 279 -4.01 6.01 10.45
N ASN A 280 -4.91 6.87 9.97
CA ASN A 280 -5.96 7.46 10.81
C ASN A 280 -6.81 6.39 11.52
N GLY A 281 -6.95 5.21 10.90
CA GLY A 281 -7.61 4.06 11.51
C GLY A 281 -6.82 3.45 12.67
N ASP A 282 -5.50 3.40 12.56
CA ASP A 282 -4.62 2.93 13.65
C ASP A 282 -4.59 3.94 14.80
N GLU A 283 -4.60 5.24 14.48
CA GLU A 283 -4.76 6.31 15.47
C GLU A 283 -6.07 6.15 16.25
N SER A 284 -7.18 5.99 15.53
CA SER A 284 -8.51 5.83 16.15
C SER A 284 -8.56 4.60 17.06
N LYS A 285 -7.92 3.50 16.66
CA LYS A 285 -7.82 2.28 17.48
C LYS A 285 -6.98 2.51 18.73
N LEU A 286 -5.83 3.18 18.60
CA LEU A 286 -4.95 3.48 19.73
C LEU A 286 -5.67 4.37 20.76
N ARG A 287 -6.34 5.43 20.31
CA ARG A 287 -7.10 6.32 21.20
C ARG A 287 -8.17 5.56 21.98
N LYS A 288 -8.98 4.74 21.29
CA LYS A 288 -10.01 3.91 21.93
C LYS A 288 -9.42 2.92 22.94
N LEU A 289 -8.29 2.31 22.61
CA LEU A 289 -7.61 1.39 23.50
C LEU A 289 -7.11 2.11 24.77
N MET A 290 -6.48 3.27 24.60
CA MET A 290 -5.99 4.07 25.71
C MET A 290 -7.12 4.60 26.60
N GLU A 291 -8.23 5.05 26.00
CA GLU A 291 -9.41 5.49 26.74
C GLU A 291 -9.99 4.35 27.60
N ASN A 292 -10.04 3.14 27.04
CA ASN A 292 -10.49 1.95 27.77
C ASN A 292 -9.52 1.59 28.92
N GLU A 293 -8.21 1.57 28.66
CA GLU A 293 -7.20 1.29 29.69
C GLU A 293 -7.24 2.33 30.82
N TYR A 294 -7.39 3.61 30.49
CA TYR A 294 -7.49 4.69 31.46
C TYR A 294 -8.74 4.52 32.34
N ARG A 295 -9.90 4.22 31.74
CA ARG A 295 -11.15 3.97 32.48
C ARG A 295 -10.99 2.86 33.51
N VAL A 296 -10.39 1.74 33.11
CA VAL A 296 -10.14 0.59 34.00
C VAL A 296 -9.22 0.98 35.18
N LEU A 297 -8.19 1.80 34.93
CA LEU A 297 -7.31 2.29 36.00
C LEU A 297 -8.04 3.21 36.98
N VAL A 298 -8.87 4.11 36.47
CA VAL A 298 -9.69 5.02 37.30
C VAL A 298 -10.67 4.23 38.16
N GLU A 299 -11.39 3.28 37.58
CA GLU A 299 -12.31 2.40 38.32
C GLU A 299 -11.57 1.64 39.42
N LYS A 300 -10.40 1.09 39.12
CA LYS A 300 -9.59 0.36 40.11
C LYS A 300 -9.18 1.24 41.29
N LEU A 301 -8.75 2.47 41.04
CA LEU A 301 -8.39 3.41 42.11
C LEU A 301 -9.59 3.81 42.96
N TYR A 302 -10.76 3.96 42.35
CA TYR A 302 -12.00 4.25 43.06
C TYR A 302 -12.35 3.14 44.06
N TYR A 303 -12.36 1.87 43.63
CA TYR A 303 -12.64 0.75 44.52
C TYR A 303 -11.58 0.60 45.64
N GLN A 304 -10.30 0.81 45.34
CA GLN A 304 -9.24 0.77 46.35
C GLN A 304 -9.39 1.87 47.42
N SER A 305 -9.90 3.04 47.03
CA SER A 305 -10.17 4.13 47.97
C SER A 305 -11.34 3.82 48.89
N GLN A 306 -12.39 3.15 48.38
CA GLN A 306 -13.54 2.72 49.19
C GLN A 306 -13.16 1.65 50.21
N GLU A 307 -12.41 0.61 49.81
CA GLU A 307 -11.92 -0.43 50.73
C GLU A 307 -11.06 0.16 51.86
N SER A 308 -10.25 1.17 51.55
CA SER A 308 -9.38 1.84 52.53
C SER A 308 -10.17 2.68 53.54
N GLN A 309 -11.31 3.27 53.13
CA GLN A 309 -12.20 4.04 54.01
C GLN A 309 -13.01 3.12 54.92
N GLU A 310 -13.55 2.01 54.40
CA GLU A 310 -14.28 1.02 55.20
C GLU A 310 -13.40 0.36 56.29
N LEU A 311 -12.11 0.14 56.01
CA LEU A 311 -11.13 -0.36 56.99
C LEU A 311 -10.80 0.66 58.08
N GLN A 312 -10.88 1.96 57.80
CA GLN A 312 -10.63 3.03 58.80
C GLN A 312 -11.85 3.28 59.68
N GLU A 313 -13.07 3.08 59.17
CA GLU A 313 -14.31 3.20 59.95
C GLU A 313 -14.58 1.96 60.85
N SER A 314 -13.86 0.86 60.61
CA SER A 314 -13.97 -0.39 61.36
C SER A 314 -12.99 -0.53 62.54
N GLN A 315 -12.13 0.48 62.78
CA GLN A 315 -11.13 0.54 63.87
C GLN A 315 -11.50 1.63 64.89
#